data_AF-A0A6I7NTK7-F1
#
_entry.id   AF-A0A6I7NTK7-F1
#
_cell.length_a   1.000
_cell.length_b   1.000
_cell.length_c   1.000
_cell.angle_alpha   90.00
_cell.angle_beta   90.00
_cell.angle_gamma   90.00
#
_symmetry.space_group_name_H-M   'P 1'
#
loop_
_entity.id
_entity.type
_entity.pdbx_description
1 polymer ?
#
loop_
_entity_poly.entity_id
_entity_poly.type
_entity_poly.pdbx_seq_one_letter_code
_entity_poly.pdbx_strand_id
1 'polypeptide(L)'
;MINAAKKNIKRKAPKSALHSIFNKAEKDYRQTQEMFDLLGWGELPAELRFVIEADVKGYVDELEGRYSTNCSLVQRRRESVDFWVKSFMDQICSLETAVNVLRVTKL
;
A
#
# COMPACT_ATOMS: atom_id res chain seq x y z
N MET A 1 31.46 47.43 30.64
CA MET A 1 31.61 46.50 29.50
C MET A 1 30.61 45.37 29.68
N ILE A 2 29.57 45.30 28.85
CA ILE A 2 28.51 44.28 28.98
C ILE A 2 28.68 43.32 27.80
N ASN A 3 29.19 42.12 28.07
CA ASN A 3 29.34 41.06 27.08
C ASN A 3 27.98 40.38 26.87
N ALA A 4 27.33 40.67 25.74
CA ALA A 4 26.15 39.94 25.30
C ALA A 4 26.59 38.61 24.65
N ALA A 5 26.40 37.50 25.35
CA ALA A 5 26.59 36.17 24.80
C ALA A 5 25.55 35.91 23.69
N LYS A 6 26.01 35.85 22.44
CA LYS A 6 25.18 35.51 21.27
C LYS A 6 24.72 34.05 21.39
N LYS A 7 23.46 33.84 21.80
CA LYS A 7 22.80 32.53 21.81
C LYS A 7 22.63 32.08 20.34
N ASN A 8 23.45 31.12 19.91
CA ASN A 8 23.41 30.59 18.55
C ASN A 8 22.23 29.61 18.42
N ILE A 9 21.05 30.14 18.07
CA ILE A 9 19.85 29.35 17.79
C ILE A 9 20.09 28.64 16.44
N LYS A 10 20.49 27.37 16.48
CA LYS A 10 20.52 26.52 15.28
C LYS A 10 19.10 26.40 14.72
N ARG A 11 18.77 27.21 13.71
CA ARG A 11 17.52 27.09 12.96
C ARG A 11 17.53 25.74 12.25
N LYS A 12 16.64 24.82 12.63
CA LYS A 12 16.41 23.58 11.86
C LYS A 12 16.06 24.00 10.43
N ALA A 13 16.83 23.54 9.45
CA ALA A 13 16.51 23.76 8.05
C ALA A 13 15.10 23.21 7.78
N PRO A 14 14.23 23.96 7.08
CA PRO A 14 12.90 23.46 6.74
C PRO A 14 13.04 22.20 5.89
N LYS A 15 12.34 21.12 6.27
CA LYS A 15 12.27 19.90 5.44
C LYS A 15 11.75 20.30 4.06
N SER A 16 12.50 19.98 3.01
CA SER A 16 12.07 20.26 1.64
C SER A 16 10.82 19.43 1.31
N ALA A 17 9.96 19.96 0.43
CA ALA A 17 8.76 19.25 -0.03
C ALA A 17 9.10 17.87 -0.62
N LEU A 18 10.24 17.77 -1.34
CA LEU A 18 10.75 16.50 -1.86
C LEU A 18 11.02 15.48 -0.74
N HIS A 19 11.62 15.91 0.37
CA HIS A 19 11.90 15.03 1.49
C HIS A 19 10.61 14.56 2.18
N SER A 20 9.58 15.41 2.29
CA SER A 20 8.27 14.96 2.79
C SER A 20 7.58 13.96 1.86
N ILE A 21 7.69 14.15 0.54
CA ILE A 21 7.13 13.23 -0.46
C ILE A 21 7.80 11.86 -0.35
N PHE A 22 9.14 11.83 -0.26
CA PHE A 22 9.87 10.57 -0.14
C PHE A 22 9.50 9.79 1.14
N ASN A 23 9.45 10.48 2.28
CA ASN A 23 9.06 9.85 3.55
C ASN A 23 7.62 9.32 3.51
N LYS A 24 6.71 10.00 2.80
CA LYS A 24 5.34 9.51 2.61
C LYS A 24 5.31 8.27 1.72
N ALA A 25 6.03 8.28 0.59
CA ALA A 25 6.11 7.13 -0.30
C ALA A 25 6.70 5.90 0.40
N GLU A 26 7.76 6.07 1.19
CA GLU A 26 8.35 5.00 2.00
C GLU A 26 7.38 4.43 3.02
N LYS A 27 6.63 5.30 3.73
CA LYS A 27 5.60 4.87 4.68
C LYS A 27 4.48 4.10 3.98
N ASP A 28 3.93 4.66 2.90
CA ASP A 28 2.82 4.06 2.15
C ASP A 28 3.24 2.69 1.56
N TYR A 29 4.49 2.57 1.08
CA TYR A 29 5.06 1.31 0.64
C TYR A 29 5.15 0.29 1.78
N ARG A 30 5.70 0.68 2.93
CA ARG A 30 5.85 -0.22 4.09
C ARG A 30 4.51 -0.72 4.61
N GLN A 31 3.51 0.16 4.73
CA GLN A 31 2.16 -0.21 5.17
C GLN A 31 1.51 -1.22 4.22
N THR A 32 1.73 -1.06 2.91
CA THR A 32 1.23 -1.99 1.90
C THR A 32 1.92 -3.36 2.04
N GLN A 33 3.23 -3.40 2.25
CA GLN A 33 3.96 -4.67 2.48
C GLN A 33 3.50 -5.36 3.76
N GLU A 34 3.39 -4.62 4.87
CA GLU A 34 2.85 -5.14 6.14
C GLU A 34 1.44 -5.73 5.94
N MET A 35 0.61 -5.10 5.11
CA MET A 35 -0.72 -5.63 4.79
C MET A 35 -0.67 -6.91 3.96
N PHE A 36 0.22 -7.02 2.96
CA PHE A 36 0.43 -8.28 2.25
C PHE A 36 0.77 -9.42 3.22
N ASP A 37 1.66 -9.17 4.19
CA ASP A 37 2.03 -10.18 5.19
C ASP A 37 0.85 -10.57 6.08
N LEU A 38 0.08 -9.59 6.56
CA LEU A 38 -1.11 -9.82 7.41
C LEU A 38 -2.20 -10.64 6.70
N LEU A 39 -2.34 -10.47 5.38
CA LEU A 39 -3.27 -11.24 4.55
C LEU A 39 -2.73 -12.64 4.20
N GLY A 40 -1.49 -12.98 4.59
CA GLY A 40 -0.83 -14.22 4.22
C GLY A 40 -0.33 -14.25 2.78
N TRP A 41 -0.16 -13.08 2.17
CA TRP A 41 0.22 -12.86 0.76
C TRP A 41 1.65 -12.34 0.59
N GLY A 42 2.46 -12.33 1.65
CA GLY A 42 3.84 -11.85 1.63
C GLY A 42 4.73 -12.54 0.60
N GLU A 43 4.53 -13.85 0.40
CA GLU A 43 5.30 -14.69 -0.51
C GLU A 43 4.72 -14.77 -1.94
N LEU A 44 3.72 -13.95 -2.27
CA LEU A 44 3.19 -13.93 -3.63
C LEU A 44 4.24 -13.45 -4.63
N PRO A 45 4.27 -14.01 -5.85
CA PRO A 45 5.11 -13.51 -6.94
C PRO A 45 4.92 -12.02 -7.17
N ALA A 46 6.00 -11.32 -7.51
CA ALA A 46 6.02 -9.87 -7.65
C ALA A 46 4.99 -9.38 -8.68
N GLU A 47 4.78 -10.14 -9.76
CA GLU A 47 3.81 -9.83 -10.81
C GLU A 47 2.38 -9.79 -10.26
N LEU A 48 2.02 -10.76 -9.42
CA LEU A 48 0.70 -10.83 -8.82
C LEU A 48 0.51 -9.73 -7.77
N ARG A 49 1.53 -9.49 -6.92
CA ARG A 49 1.50 -8.39 -5.94
C ARG A 49 1.32 -7.03 -6.61
N PHE A 50 2.02 -6.78 -7.71
CA PHE A 50 1.89 -5.53 -8.47
C PHE A 50 0.47 -5.33 -9.01
N VAL A 51 -0.17 -6.40 -9.51
CA VAL A 51 -1.53 -6.32 -10.08
C VAL A 51 -2.58 -5.97 -9.03
N ILE A 52 -2.41 -6.42 -7.78
CA ILE A 52 -3.38 -6.22 -6.69
C ILE A 52 -2.94 -5.17 -5.66
N GLU A 53 -1.83 -4.45 -5.89
CA GLU A 53 -1.29 -3.49 -4.93
C GLU A 53 -2.32 -2.41 -4.55
N ALA A 54 -3.08 -1.92 -5.53
CA ALA A 54 -4.14 -0.94 -5.30
C ALA A 54 -5.28 -1.51 -4.45
N ASP A 55 -5.62 -2.79 -4.63
CA ASP A 55 -6.62 -3.47 -3.81
C ASP A 55 -6.14 -3.61 -2.37
N VAL A 56 -4.87 -4.00 -2.16
CA VAL A 56 -4.22 -4.09 -0.84
C VAL A 56 -4.17 -2.74 -0.14
N LYS A 57 -3.85 -1.68 -0.86
CA LYS A 57 -3.92 -0.31 -0.33
C LYS A 57 -5.34 0.07 0.11
N GLY A 58 -6.38 -0.40 -0.60
CA GLY A 58 -7.77 -0.24 -0.20
C GLY A 58 -8.07 -0.81 1.19
N TYR A 59 -7.50 -1.98 1.53
CA TYR A 59 -7.60 -2.55 2.88
C TYR A 59 -6.94 -1.65 3.94
N VAL A 60 -5.75 -1.11 3.66
CA VAL A 60 -5.07 -0.17 4.57
C VAL A 60 -5.94 1.06 4.83
N ASP A 61 -6.49 1.65 3.77
CA ASP A 61 -7.28 2.88 3.88
C ASP A 61 -8.57 2.67 4.69
N GLU A 62 -9.19 1.50 4.59
CA GLU A 62 -10.37 1.15 5.39
C GLU A 62 -10.05 0.89 6.86
N LEU A 63 -8.96 0.18 7.16
CA LEU A 63 -8.52 -0.02 8.55
C LEU A 63 -8.16 1.30 9.23
N GLU A 64 -7.64 2.27 8.47
CA GLU A 64 -7.37 3.62 8.96
C GLU A 64 -8.64 4.51 9.00
N GLY A 65 -9.81 3.97 8.67
CA GLY A 65 -11.09 4.68 8.73
C GLY A 65 -11.25 5.77 7.66
N ARG A 66 -10.43 5.76 6.59
CA ARG A 66 -10.51 6.75 5.50
C ARG A 66 -11.69 6.52 4.57
N TYR A 67 -12.15 5.27 4.44
CA TYR A 67 -13.29 4.91 3.61
C TYR A 67 -14.23 3.95 4.34
N SER A 68 -15.53 4.08 4.08
CA SER A 68 -16.56 3.14 4.54
C SER A 68 -16.99 2.25 3.37
N THR A 69 -16.85 0.94 3.53
CA THR A 69 -17.00 -0.05 2.44
C THR A 69 -18.35 -0.73 2.36
N ASN A 70 -19.44 0.02 2.57
CA ASN A 70 -20.77 -0.49 2.24
C ASN A 70 -21.06 -0.50 0.72
N CYS A 71 -20.06 -0.23 -0.12
CA CYS A 71 -20.18 -0.28 -1.57
C CYS A 71 -20.07 -1.72 -2.08
N SER A 72 -21.14 -2.22 -2.71
CA SER A 72 -21.20 -3.58 -3.25
C SER A 72 -20.15 -3.87 -4.33
N LEU A 73 -19.72 -2.85 -5.08
CA LEU A 73 -18.68 -3.02 -6.10
C LEU A 73 -17.29 -3.24 -5.48
N VAL A 74 -16.98 -2.55 -4.38
CA VAL A 74 -15.71 -2.75 -3.67
C VAL A 74 -15.69 -4.13 -3.03
N GLN A 75 -16.80 -4.54 -2.40
CA GLN A 75 -16.93 -5.87 -1.83
C GLN A 75 -16.73 -6.98 -2.88
N ARG A 76 -17.38 -6.86 -4.06
CA ARG A 76 -17.20 -7.82 -5.16
C ARG A 76 -15.77 -7.87 -5.68
N ARG A 77 -15.08 -6.72 -5.74
CA ARG A 77 -13.68 -6.69 -6.15
C ARG A 77 -12.79 -7.44 -5.15
N ARG A 78 -13.01 -7.24 -3.85
CA ARG A 78 -12.29 -7.97 -2.80
C ARG A 78 -12.50 -9.47 -2.87
N GLU A 79 -13.76 -9.89 -2.96
CA GLU A 79 -14.10 -11.31 -3.09
C GLU A 79 -13.43 -11.94 -4.32
N SER A 80 -13.36 -11.19 -5.43
CA SER A 80 -12.64 -11.63 -6.64
C SER A 80 -11.13 -11.75 -6.40
N VAL A 81 -10.50 -10.73 -5.80
CA VAL A 81 -9.07 -10.76 -5.46
C VAL A 81 -8.75 -11.95 -4.56
N ASP A 82 -9.48 -12.10 -3.46
CA ASP A 82 -9.30 -13.18 -2.50
C ASP A 82 -9.46 -14.55 -3.18
N PHE A 83 -10.49 -14.71 -4.01
CA PHE A 83 -10.75 -15.95 -4.74
C PHE A 83 -9.59 -16.33 -5.67
N TRP A 84 -9.10 -15.39 -6.48
CA TRP A 84 -8.05 -15.68 -7.46
C TRP A 84 -6.68 -15.84 -6.83
N VAL A 85 -6.35 -15.05 -5.80
CA VAL A 85 -5.13 -15.22 -5.02
C VAL A 85 -5.13 -16.60 -4.35
N LYS A 86 -6.22 -16.96 -3.68
CA LYS A 86 -6.36 -18.29 -3.07
C LYS A 86 -6.26 -19.41 -4.10
N SER A 87 -6.93 -19.27 -5.24
CA SER A 87 -6.86 -20.26 -6.33
C SER A 87 -5.43 -20.47 -6.85
N PHE A 88 -4.65 -19.39 -6.92
CA PHE A 88 -3.23 -19.49 -7.28
C PHE A 88 -2.41 -20.18 -6.18
N MET A 89 -2.59 -19.77 -4.92
CA MET A 89 -1.88 -20.37 -3.77
C MET A 89 -2.17 -21.87 -3.62
N ASP A 90 -3.43 -22.26 -3.84
CA ASP A 90 -3.90 -23.65 -3.81
C ASP A 90 -3.50 -24.45 -5.08
N GLN A 91 -2.72 -23.87 -6.00
CA GLN A 91 -2.27 -24.48 -7.26
C GLN A 91 -3.43 -24.88 -8.20
N ILE A 92 -4.58 -24.22 -8.09
CA ILE A 92 -5.76 -24.45 -8.93
C ILE A 92 -5.63 -23.71 -10.27
N CYS A 93 -4.98 -22.54 -10.28
CA CYS A 93 -4.70 -21.78 -11.49
C CYS A 93 -3.23 -21.36 -11.59
N SER A 94 -2.78 -21.02 -12.81
CA SER A 94 -1.43 -20.52 -13.04
C SER A 94 -1.30 -19.04 -12.63
N LEU A 95 -0.06 -18.61 -12.39
CA LEU A 95 0.27 -17.20 -12.15
C LEU A 95 -0.26 -16.30 -13.27
N GLU A 96 -0.08 -16.73 -14.52
CA GLU A 96 -0.57 -16.00 -15.70
C GLU A 96 -2.09 -15.82 -15.66
N THR A 97 -2.85 -16.88 -15.33
CA THR A 97 -4.31 -16.80 -15.21
C THR A 97 -4.72 -15.82 -14.11
N ALA A 98 -4.13 -15.94 -12.92
CA ALA A 98 -4.43 -15.04 -11.81
C ALA A 98 -4.13 -13.58 -12.16
N VAL A 99 -2.95 -13.31 -12.74
CA VAL A 99 -2.56 -11.97 -13.21
C VAL A 99 -3.52 -11.43 -14.26
N ASN A 100 -3.88 -12.23 -15.26
CA ASN A 100 -4.73 -11.79 -16.35
C ASN A 100 -6.15 -11.45 -15.90
N VAL A 101 -6.74 -12.26 -15.00
CA VAL A 101 -8.10 -12.01 -14.50
C VAL A 101 -8.14 -10.83 -13.52
N LEU A 102 -7.10 -10.66 -12.71
CA LEU A 102 -7.05 -9.58 -11.71
C LEU A 102 -6.60 -8.24 -12.27
N ARG A 103 -5.97 -8.22 -13.45
CA ARG A 103 -5.57 -6.99 -14.13
C ARG A 103 -6.80 -6.16 -14.51
N VAL A 104 -6.91 -4.99 -13.89
CA VAL A 104 -7.94 -4.01 -14.26
C VAL A 104 -7.62 -3.47 -15.65
N THR A 105 -8.44 -3.80 -16.63
CA THR A 105 -8.19 -3.46 -18.04
C THR A 105 -8.77 -2.11 -18.46
N LYS A 106 -9.79 -1.59 -17.77
CA LYS A 106 -10.35 -0.23 -17.98
C LYS A 106 -11.01 0.31 -16.70
N LEU A 107 -10.88 1.61 -16.49
CA LEU A 107 -11.67 2.44 -15.56
C LEU A 107 -13.01 2.83 -16.21
#